data_AF-A0A0G4EWY2-F1
#
_entry.id   AF-A0A0G4EWY2-F1
#
_cell.length_a   1.000
_cell.length_b   1.000
_cell.length_c   1.000
_cell.angle_alpha   90.00
_cell.angle_beta   90.00
_cell.angle_gamma   90.00
#
_symmetry.space_group_name_H-M   'P 1'
#
loop_
_entity.id
_entity.type
_entity.pdbx_description
1 polymer ?
#
loop_
_entity_poly.entity_id
_entity_poly.type
_entity_poly.pdbx_seq_one_letter_code
_entity_poly.pdbx_strand_id
1 'polypeptide(L)'
;MSRRSLDQGPDGRPAAKKSKPSTEWRSRDDSVYWRDYGSTGSDKVLGLDLDDTLIAPKSGTTFPMDTKDWRLLYVRGPWLCVVRFKLVVFSNQNGVVRGNPQIKDLQNKVDAIQAALDVPMQVYLATKTDKYRKPLHRSRTGAWDLMESDHNDGIKINRQESKFLGDAAGRPASDGRKEDHSDSDLQFARGLGVEFLTPEKAFVKGESASVLAAG
;
A
#
# COMPACT_ATOMS: atom_id res chain seq x y z
N MET A 1 46.05 5.01 -28.80
CA MET A 1 44.85 5.87 -28.76
C MET A 1 43.63 4.98 -28.74
N SER A 2 42.84 4.98 -27.66
CA SER A 2 41.39 4.75 -27.72
C SER A 2 40.81 5.09 -26.34
N ARG A 3 40.10 6.22 -26.25
CA ARG A 3 39.43 6.69 -25.04
C ARG A 3 38.10 5.93 -24.91
N ARG A 4 37.88 5.27 -23.76
CA ARG A 4 36.54 4.77 -23.39
C ARG A 4 35.66 5.99 -23.09
N SER A 5 34.60 6.15 -23.87
CA SER A 5 33.54 7.11 -23.59
C SER A 5 32.71 6.56 -22.41
N LEU A 6 32.71 7.31 -21.31
CA LEU A 6 31.79 7.14 -20.20
C LEU A 6 30.50 7.88 -20.55
N ASP A 7 29.40 7.16 -20.58
CA ASP A 7 28.06 7.70 -20.72
C ASP A 7 27.72 8.50 -19.44
N GLN A 8 27.89 9.82 -19.49
CA GLN A 8 27.53 10.74 -18.42
C GLN A 8 26.39 11.63 -18.89
N GLY A 9 25.27 11.59 -18.17
CA GLY A 9 24.21 12.60 -18.29
C GLY A 9 24.68 13.99 -17.83
N PRO A 10 23.95 15.05 -18.18
CA PRO A 10 24.41 16.45 -18.07
C PRO A 10 24.77 16.93 -16.66
N ASP A 11 24.39 16.21 -15.59
CA ASP A 11 24.56 16.65 -14.20
C ASP A 11 25.48 15.76 -13.35
N GLY A 12 26.22 14.82 -13.95
CA GLY A 12 27.20 13.97 -13.21
C GLY A 12 26.60 13.07 -12.12
N ARG A 13 25.26 13.01 -11.98
CA ARG A 13 24.57 12.05 -11.12
C ARG A 13 24.42 10.73 -11.87
N PRO A 14 24.66 9.57 -11.22
CA PRO A 14 24.33 8.29 -11.83
C PRO A 14 22.85 8.30 -12.18
N ALA A 15 22.53 8.02 -13.44
CA ALA A 15 21.15 7.85 -13.89
C ALA A 15 20.45 6.85 -12.97
N ALA A 16 19.30 7.22 -12.41
CA ALA A 16 18.49 6.31 -11.61
C ALA A 16 18.23 5.07 -12.46
N LYS A 17 18.80 3.93 -12.05
CA LYS A 17 18.56 2.66 -12.72
C LYS A 17 17.07 2.37 -12.57
N LYS A 18 16.32 2.41 -13.68
CA LYS A 18 14.94 1.93 -13.74
C LYS A 18 14.92 0.53 -13.10
N SER A 19 14.20 0.38 -12.00
CA SER A 19 14.12 -0.90 -11.33
C SER A 19 13.31 -1.85 -12.21
N LYS A 20 13.87 -3.02 -12.56
CA LYS A 20 13.08 -4.07 -13.22
C LYS A 20 12.05 -4.60 -12.20
N PRO A 21 10.80 -4.90 -12.61
CA PRO A 21 9.84 -5.53 -11.72
C PRO A 21 10.44 -6.79 -11.09
N SER A 22 10.43 -6.83 -9.76
CA SER A 22 10.97 -7.93 -8.97
C SER A 22 9.93 -9.03 -8.90
N THR A 23 10.19 -10.18 -9.52
CA THR A 23 9.31 -11.35 -9.39
C THR A 23 9.33 -11.97 -7.99
N GLU A 24 10.21 -11.49 -7.10
CA GLU A 24 10.44 -12.06 -5.78
C GLU A 24 10.10 -11.07 -4.67
N TRP A 25 9.64 -11.63 -3.55
CA TRP A 25 9.49 -10.95 -2.28
C TRP A 25 10.87 -10.64 -1.67
N ARG A 26 11.01 -9.43 -1.12
CA ARG A 26 12.21 -8.98 -0.43
C ARG A 26 11.88 -8.63 1.01
N SER A 27 12.90 -8.56 1.87
CA SER A 27 12.75 -8.17 3.27
C SER A 27 13.86 -7.24 3.74
N ARG A 28 13.58 -6.52 4.84
CA ARG A 28 14.54 -5.70 5.59
C ARG A 28 14.25 -5.86 7.08
N ASP A 29 15.32 -6.02 7.86
CA ASP A 29 15.30 -6.22 9.32
C ASP A 29 14.42 -7.39 9.80
N ASP A 30 14.11 -8.33 8.89
CA ASP A 30 13.07 -9.37 9.04
C ASP A 30 11.75 -8.81 9.59
N SER A 31 11.46 -7.55 9.27
CA SER A 31 10.37 -6.79 9.86
C SER A 31 9.39 -6.31 8.80
N VAL A 32 9.92 -5.80 7.68
CA VAL A 32 9.11 -5.41 6.54
C VAL A 32 9.44 -6.28 5.35
N TYR A 33 8.39 -6.77 4.68
CA TYR A 33 8.49 -7.51 3.43
C TYR A 33 7.82 -6.71 2.34
N TRP A 34 8.39 -6.69 1.14
CA TRP A 34 7.77 -5.99 0.02
C TRP A 34 7.94 -6.71 -1.29
N ARG A 35 7.05 -6.38 -2.23
CA ARG A 35 7.09 -6.82 -3.61
C ARG A 35 6.54 -5.73 -4.52
N ASP A 36 7.09 -5.66 -5.72
CA ASP A 36 6.64 -4.77 -6.77
C ASP A 36 6.04 -5.59 -7.92
N TYR A 37 4.79 -5.30 -8.27
CA TYR A 37 4.04 -5.97 -9.33
C TYR A 37 4.00 -5.13 -10.61
N GLY A 38 5.10 -4.47 -10.96
CA GLY A 38 5.21 -3.68 -12.19
C GLY A 38 4.80 -2.22 -12.03
N SER A 39 4.82 -1.70 -10.81
CA SER A 39 4.53 -0.31 -10.51
C SER A 39 5.67 0.60 -11.01
N THR A 40 5.34 1.65 -11.75
CA THR A 40 6.30 2.70 -12.12
C THR A 40 6.35 3.79 -11.07
N GLY A 41 7.51 4.43 -10.87
CA GLY A 41 7.62 5.62 -10.05
C GLY A 41 6.63 6.72 -10.46
N SER A 42 6.18 7.51 -9.47
CA SER A 42 5.21 8.60 -9.66
C SER A 42 5.41 9.69 -8.61
N ASP A 43 5.08 10.93 -8.94
CA ASP A 43 5.00 12.03 -7.99
C ASP A 43 3.70 11.99 -7.17
N LYS A 44 2.66 11.31 -7.65
CA LYS A 44 1.40 11.07 -6.93
C LYS A 44 1.28 9.61 -6.50
N VAL A 45 1.01 9.38 -5.22
CA VAL A 45 0.82 8.04 -4.64
C VAL A 45 -0.56 7.93 -4.00
N LEU A 46 -1.24 6.83 -4.28
CA LEU A 46 -2.39 6.37 -3.52
C LEU A 46 -1.94 5.22 -2.62
N GLY A 47 -1.73 5.56 -1.35
CA GLY A 47 -1.49 4.59 -0.28
C GLY A 47 -2.79 3.87 0.09
N LEU A 48 -2.71 2.56 0.29
CA LEU A 48 -3.86 1.70 0.56
C LEU A 48 -3.56 0.84 1.78
N ASP A 49 -4.51 0.69 2.68
CA ASP A 49 -4.55 -0.48 3.56
C ASP A 49 -5.05 -1.73 2.78
N LEU A 50 -4.88 -2.92 3.37
CA LEU A 50 -5.29 -4.20 2.78
C LEU A 50 -6.61 -4.74 3.37
N ASP A 51 -6.61 -5.11 4.64
CA ASP A 51 -7.69 -5.87 5.29
C ASP A 51 -8.81 -4.89 5.71
N ASP A 52 -10.06 -5.18 5.38
CA ASP A 52 -11.22 -4.28 5.48
C ASP A 52 -11.16 -3.01 4.60
N THR A 53 -10.14 -2.90 3.76
CA THR A 53 -9.96 -1.83 2.77
C THR A 53 -10.08 -2.31 1.33
N LEU A 54 -9.17 -3.18 0.88
CA LEU A 54 -9.21 -3.79 -0.45
C LEU A 54 -9.95 -5.13 -0.42
N ILE A 55 -9.80 -5.86 0.68
CA ILE A 55 -10.39 -7.18 0.90
C ILE A 55 -11.17 -7.23 2.20
N ALA A 56 -12.10 -8.17 2.31
CA ALA A 56 -12.71 -8.56 3.57
C ALA A 56 -12.82 -10.08 3.63
N PRO A 57 -13.03 -10.69 4.81
CA PRO A 57 -13.28 -12.12 4.93
C PRO A 57 -14.45 -12.54 4.05
N LYS A 58 -14.25 -13.61 3.25
CA LYS A 58 -15.30 -14.17 2.40
C LYS A 58 -16.39 -14.82 3.24
N SER A 59 -16.01 -15.38 4.37
CA SER A 59 -16.89 -16.00 5.36
C SER A 59 -17.82 -15.04 6.10
N GLY A 60 -17.53 -13.74 6.08
CA GLY A 60 -18.28 -12.72 6.82
C GLY A 60 -17.95 -12.62 8.31
N THR A 61 -16.91 -13.31 8.79
CA THR A 61 -16.37 -13.13 10.14
C THR A 61 -15.59 -11.83 10.26
N THR A 62 -15.33 -11.38 11.49
CA THR A 62 -14.47 -10.20 11.73
C THR A 62 -13.01 -10.44 11.35
N PHE A 63 -12.51 -11.66 11.57
CA PHE A 63 -11.14 -12.05 11.22
C PHE A 63 -11.16 -13.21 10.23
N PRO A 64 -10.25 -13.24 9.24
CA PRO A 64 -10.19 -14.32 8.26
C PRO A 64 -9.86 -15.64 8.95
N MET A 65 -10.53 -16.73 8.54
CA MET A 65 -10.27 -18.06 9.08
C MET A 65 -8.92 -18.63 8.63
N ASP A 66 -8.49 -18.30 7.41
CA ASP A 66 -7.21 -18.70 6.83
C ASP A 66 -6.75 -17.70 5.75
N THR A 67 -5.64 -17.99 5.08
CA THR A 67 -5.09 -17.13 4.02
C THR A 67 -5.88 -17.15 2.71
N LYS A 68 -6.89 -18.01 2.58
CA LYS A 68 -7.81 -18.10 1.45
C LYS A 68 -9.16 -17.45 1.74
N ASP A 69 -9.47 -17.16 3.00
CA ASP A 69 -10.69 -16.49 3.43
C ASP A 69 -10.64 -14.98 3.18
N TRP A 70 -10.68 -14.61 1.90
CA TRP A 70 -10.78 -13.22 1.47
C TRP A 70 -11.63 -13.10 0.21
N ARG A 71 -12.24 -11.92 0.05
CA ARG A 71 -12.88 -11.46 -1.18
C ARG A 71 -12.55 -10.00 -1.39
N LEU A 72 -12.46 -9.55 -2.64
CA LEU A 72 -12.38 -8.13 -2.93
C LEU A 72 -13.64 -7.42 -2.44
N LEU A 73 -13.47 -6.31 -1.72
CA LEU A 73 -14.60 -5.47 -1.29
C LEU A 73 -15.25 -4.76 -2.48
N TYR A 74 -14.44 -4.42 -3.48
CA TYR A 74 -14.84 -3.66 -4.66
C TYR A 74 -14.37 -4.41 -5.92
N VAL A 75 -15.24 -5.28 -6.44
CA VAL A 75 -14.99 -6.08 -7.64
C VAL A 75 -15.29 -5.21 -8.86
N ARG A 76 -14.27 -4.85 -9.66
CA ARG A 76 -14.38 -4.09 -10.92
C ARG A 76 -14.87 -2.65 -10.79
N GLY A 77 -13.99 -1.79 -10.35
CA GLY A 77 -14.13 -0.37 -10.60
C GLY A 77 -13.29 0.13 -11.79
N PRO A 78 -13.81 1.03 -12.64
CA PRO A 78 -13.01 1.80 -13.59
C PRO A 78 -11.83 2.58 -12.95
N TRP A 79 -11.78 2.71 -11.62
CA TRP A 79 -10.81 3.54 -10.93
C TRP A 79 -9.41 2.95 -10.80
N LEU A 80 -9.22 1.62 -10.77
CA LEU A 80 -7.88 1.03 -10.61
C LEU A 80 -7.00 1.20 -11.86
N CYS A 81 -7.63 1.33 -13.04
CA CYS A 81 -6.96 1.55 -14.32
C CYS A 81 -6.94 3.02 -14.77
N VAL A 82 -7.66 3.92 -14.08
CA VAL A 82 -7.79 5.35 -14.44
C VAL A 82 -7.07 6.28 -13.44
N VAL A 83 -6.54 5.73 -12.35
CA VAL A 83 -5.82 6.51 -11.34
C VAL A 83 -4.50 7.04 -11.87
N ARG A 84 -4.34 8.37 -11.83
CA ARG A 84 -3.09 9.11 -12.06
C ARG A 84 -2.09 8.93 -10.90
N PHE A 85 -2.16 7.81 -10.20
CA PHE A 85 -1.44 7.54 -8.96
C PHE A 85 -0.69 6.22 -9.07
N LYS A 86 0.50 6.19 -8.47
CA LYS A 86 1.13 4.92 -8.10
C LYS A 86 0.36 4.30 -6.93
N LEU A 87 -0.01 3.02 -7.08
CA LEU A 87 -0.69 2.27 -6.03
C LEU A 87 0.32 1.60 -5.10
N VAL A 88 0.21 1.88 -3.80
CA VAL A 88 1.07 1.26 -2.78
C VAL A 88 0.25 0.77 -1.60
N VAL A 89 0.29 -0.54 -1.33
CA VAL A 89 -0.38 -1.16 -0.19
C VAL A 89 0.57 -1.19 1.01
N PHE A 90 0.09 -0.76 2.18
CA PHE A 90 0.78 -0.81 3.46
C PHE A 90 -0.08 -1.56 4.47
N SER A 91 0.34 -2.77 4.85
CA SER A 91 -0.44 -3.66 5.73
C SER A 91 0.33 -4.06 6.98
N ASN A 92 -0.37 -4.02 8.11
CA ASN A 92 0.13 -4.38 9.43
C ASN A 92 -0.17 -5.87 9.72
N GLN A 93 0.85 -6.73 9.79
CA GLN A 93 0.71 -8.20 9.77
C GLN A 93 1.43 -8.88 10.95
N ASN A 94 1.11 -8.44 12.18
CA ASN A 94 1.74 -8.92 13.42
C ASN A 94 1.50 -10.41 13.71
N GLY A 95 0.51 -11.05 13.09
CA GLY A 95 0.26 -12.49 13.21
C GLY A 95 1.46 -13.34 12.77
N VAL A 96 2.26 -12.84 11.84
CA VAL A 96 3.47 -13.53 11.34
C VAL A 96 4.48 -13.79 12.45
N VAL A 97 4.69 -12.84 13.36
CA VAL A 97 5.60 -13.01 14.51
C VAL A 97 5.10 -14.09 15.47
N ARG A 98 3.77 -14.32 15.51
CA ARG A 98 3.15 -15.39 16.30
C ARG A 98 3.14 -16.74 15.58
N GLY A 99 3.67 -16.79 14.34
CA GLY A 99 3.71 -17.99 13.51
C GLY A 99 2.41 -18.31 12.78
N ASN A 100 1.37 -17.46 12.87
CA ASN A 100 0.12 -17.69 12.17
C ASN A 100 -0.50 -16.37 11.66
N PRO A 101 -0.53 -16.13 10.33
CA PRO A 101 -0.04 -17.02 9.26
C PRO A 101 1.49 -17.03 9.17
N GLN A 102 2.07 -18.04 8.51
CA GLN A 102 3.49 -17.97 8.11
C GLN A 102 3.67 -16.88 7.04
N ILE A 103 4.85 -16.26 6.99
CA ILE A 103 5.11 -15.19 6.03
C ILE A 103 4.89 -15.65 4.58
N LYS A 104 5.23 -16.90 4.27
CA LYS A 104 5.05 -17.45 2.91
C LYS A 104 3.58 -17.58 2.52
N ASP A 105 2.71 -17.97 3.45
CA ASP A 105 1.27 -18.07 3.19
C ASP A 105 0.64 -16.69 2.98
N LEU A 106 1.09 -15.70 3.74
CA LEU A 106 0.67 -14.31 3.58
C LEU A 106 1.16 -13.73 2.24
N GLN A 107 2.39 -14.02 1.84
CA GLN A 107 2.93 -13.64 0.52
C GLN A 107 2.07 -14.24 -0.60
N ASN A 108 1.75 -15.54 -0.51
CA ASN A 108 0.88 -16.21 -1.49
C ASN A 108 -0.55 -15.61 -1.51
N LYS A 109 -1.10 -15.22 -0.36
CA LYS A 109 -2.38 -14.49 -0.28
C LYS A 109 -2.31 -13.19 -1.07
N VAL A 110 -1.27 -12.39 -0.86
CA VAL A 110 -1.10 -11.11 -1.57
C VAL A 110 -0.87 -11.31 -3.07
N ASP A 111 -0.08 -12.32 -3.46
CA ASP A 111 0.12 -12.67 -4.87
C ASP A 111 -1.23 -12.98 -5.55
N ALA A 112 -2.10 -13.76 -4.88
CA ALA A 112 -3.43 -14.08 -5.39
C ALA A 112 -4.37 -12.86 -5.45
N ILE A 113 -4.28 -11.95 -4.47
CA ILE A 113 -5.02 -10.68 -4.47
C ILE A 113 -4.57 -9.80 -5.63
N GLN A 114 -3.26 -9.68 -5.86
CA GLN A 114 -2.73 -8.90 -6.97
C GLN A 114 -3.20 -9.47 -8.32
N ALA A 115 -3.14 -10.78 -8.49
CA ALA A 115 -3.65 -11.45 -9.70
C ALA A 115 -5.16 -11.23 -9.91
N ALA A 116 -5.95 -11.14 -8.83
CA ALA A 116 -7.38 -10.86 -8.92
C ALA A 116 -7.69 -9.38 -9.21
N LEU A 117 -6.85 -8.45 -8.74
CA LEU A 117 -6.97 -7.01 -9.02
C LEU A 117 -6.49 -6.66 -10.44
N ASP A 118 -5.48 -7.39 -10.94
CA ASP A 118 -4.86 -7.23 -12.26
C ASP A 118 -4.42 -5.79 -12.56
N VAL A 119 -3.76 -5.15 -11.59
CA VAL A 119 -3.15 -3.83 -11.75
C VAL A 119 -1.72 -3.79 -11.24
N PRO A 120 -0.89 -2.87 -11.78
CA PRO A 120 0.40 -2.54 -11.20
C PRO A 120 0.25 -1.95 -9.81
N MET A 121 0.90 -2.57 -8.83
CA MET A 121 0.96 -2.06 -7.46
C MET A 121 2.25 -2.47 -6.76
N GLN A 122 2.58 -1.79 -5.68
CA GLN A 122 3.66 -2.15 -4.78
C GLN A 122 3.08 -2.47 -3.40
N VAL A 123 3.60 -3.47 -2.69
CA VAL A 123 3.05 -3.91 -1.41
C VAL A 123 4.12 -3.96 -0.35
N TYR A 124 3.81 -3.49 0.86
CA TYR A 124 4.62 -3.54 2.06
C TYR A 124 3.85 -4.21 3.20
N LEU A 125 4.44 -5.25 3.79
CA LEU A 125 3.91 -6.02 4.91
C LEU A 125 4.79 -5.80 6.13
N ALA A 126 4.31 -5.01 7.10
CA ALA A 126 5.00 -4.77 8.37
C ALA A 126 4.61 -5.84 9.39
N THR A 127 5.54 -6.72 9.74
CA THR A 127 5.30 -7.90 10.59
C THR A 127 5.63 -7.69 12.06
N LYS A 128 6.47 -6.71 12.41
CA LYS A 128 6.85 -6.39 13.79
C LYS A 128 6.32 -5.02 14.22
N THR A 129 6.33 -4.78 15.53
CA THR A 129 6.01 -3.46 16.10
C THR A 129 7.25 -2.57 16.10
N ASP A 130 7.55 -1.94 14.97
CA ASP A 130 8.71 -1.05 14.82
C ASP A 130 8.38 0.18 13.94
N LYS A 131 9.39 0.78 13.30
CA LYS A 131 9.26 1.96 12.42
C LYS A 131 8.47 1.69 11.13
N TYR A 132 8.34 0.44 10.69
CA TYR A 132 7.63 0.08 9.46
C TYR A 132 6.13 -0.11 9.69
N ARG A 133 5.73 -0.39 10.94
CA ARG A 133 4.32 -0.56 11.31
C ARG A 133 3.58 0.77 11.27
N LYS A 134 2.41 0.80 10.63
CA LYS A 134 1.50 1.94 10.69
C LYS A 134 1.16 2.22 12.16
N PRO A 135 1.38 3.44 12.66
CA PRO A 135 1.38 3.69 14.08
C PRO A 135 0.02 4.12 14.61
N LEU A 136 -0.17 4.01 15.93
CA LEU A 136 -1.23 4.72 16.65
C LEU A 136 -0.89 6.19 16.92
N HIS A 137 0.28 6.66 16.49
CA HIS A 137 0.75 8.03 16.66
C HIS A 137 1.62 8.44 15.47
N ARG A 138 1.45 9.66 14.97
CA ARG A 138 2.03 10.20 13.72
C ARG A 138 3.56 10.14 13.50
N SER A 139 4.33 9.52 14.39
CA SER A 139 5.81 9.54 14.38
C SER A 139 6.46 8.41 13.58
N ARG A 140 5.71 7.48 12.98
CA ARG A 140 6.29 6.34 12.23
C ARG A 140 5.71 6.24 10.83
N THR A 141 6.58 6.48 9.85
CA THR A 141 6.28 6.46 8.42
C THR A 141 7.22 5.52 7.65
N GLY A 142 7.97 4.66 8.34
CA GLY A 142 9.16 4.00 7.79
C GLY A 142 8.92 3.11 6.57
N ALA A 143 7.74 2.51 6.42
CA ALA A 143 7.41 1.75 5.21
C ALA A 143 7.22 2.67 4.00
N TRP A 144 6.59 3.83 4.20
CA TRP A 144 6.47 4.85 3.16
C TRP A 144 7.84 5.47 2.85
N ASP A 145 8.62 5.81 3.87
CA ASP A 145 9.94 6.41 3.68
C ASP A 145 10.86 5.47 2.89
N LEU A 146 10.77 4.15 3.13
CA LEU A 146 11.46 3.12 2.35
C LEU A 146 11.01 3.10 0.87
N MET A 147 9.72 3.26 0.61
CA MET A 147 9.19 3.35 -0.75
C MET A 147 9.69 4.60 -1.47
N GLU A 148 9.61 5.75 -0.80
CA GLU A 148 10.00 7.04 -1.35
C GLU A 148 11.51 7.10 -1.65
N SER A 149 12.35 6.55 -0.77
CA SER A 149 13.80 6.58 -0.93
C SER A 149 14.33 5.57 -1.95
N ASP A 150 13.84 4.33 -1.92
CA ASP A 150 14.50 3.22 -2.59
C ASP A 150 13.71 2.70 -3.79
N HIS A 151 12.39 2.86 -3.79
CA HIS A 151 11.50 2.15 -4.71
C HIS A 151 10.49 3.05 -5.45
N ASN A 152 10.87 4.30 -5.73
CA ASN A 152 10.06 5.25 -6.53
C ASN A 152 10.79 5.82 -7.76
N ASP A 153 11.75 5.08 -8.31
CA ASP A 153 12.55 5.45 -9.50
C ASP A 153 13.23 6.83 -9.41
N GLY A 154 13.50 7.31 -8.19
CA GLY A 154 14.08 8.64 -7.94
C GLY A 154 13.11 9.81 -8.17
N ILE A 155 11.83 9.54 -8.40
CA ILE A 155 10.80 10.56 -8.54
C ILE A 155 10.38 11.03 -7.15
N LYS A 156 10.41 12.34 -6.93
CA LYS A 156 10.00 12.94 -5.65
C LYS A 156 8.47 12.94 -5.54
N ILE A 157 7.94 12.49 -4.40
CA ILE A 157 6.50 12.44 -4.16
C ILE A 157 5.99 13.81 -3.73
N ASN A 158 4.92 14.28 -4.36
CA ASN A 158 4.09 15.37 -3.88
C ASN A 158 3.05 14.83 -2.90
N ARG A 159 3.35 14.93 -1.60
CA ARG A 159 2.47 14.41 -0.53
C ARG A 159 1.13 15.16 -0.45
N GLN A 160 1.08 16.44 -0.84
CA GLN A 160 -0.16 17.23 -0.81
C GLN A 160 -1.17 16.78 -1.88
N GLU A 161 -0.68 16.24 -2.99
CA GLU A 161 -1.50 15.67 -4.05
C GLU A 161 -1.63 14.16 -3.93
N SER A 162 -1.02 13.55 -2.91
CA SER A 162 -1.12 12.12 -2.62
C SER A 162 -2.21 11.86 -1.59
N LYS A 163 -2.68 10.61 -1.55
CA LYS A 163 -3.79 10.19 -0.67
C LYS A 163 -3.46 8.88 0.02
N PHE A 164 -4.08 8.66 1.17
CA PHE A 164 -4.07 7.38 1.87
C PHE A 164 -5.50 6.94 2.15
N LEU A 165 -5.81 5.68 1.84
CA LEU A 165 -7.12 5.10 1.99
C LEU A 165 -7.05 3.88 2.91
N GLY A 166 -7.83 3.88 3.98
CA GLY A 166 -7.84 2.79 4.96
C GLY A 166 -9.05 2.80 5.89
N ASP A 167 -9.37 1.65 6.47
CA ASP A 167 -10.54 1.45 7.33
C ASP A 167 -10.30 1.94 8.78
N ALA A 168 -9.04 1.89 9.25
CA ALA A 168 -8.66 2.20 10.62
C ALA A 168 -8.61 3.72 10.84
N ALA A 169 -9.80 4.32 10.96
CA ALA A 169 -10.01 5.76 11.05
C ALA A 169 -10.42 6.26 12.44
N GLY A 170 -10.51 5.39 13.44
CA GLY A 170 -10.92 5.73 14.80
C GLY A 170 -12.37 6.20 14.92
N ARG A 171 -13.25 5.76 14.02
CA ARG A 171 -14.65 6.19 13.99
C ARG A 171 -15.44 5.49 15.11
N PRO A 172 -16.27 6.21 15.90
CA PRO A 172 -17.10 5.60 16.95
C PRO A 172 -18.16 4.69 16.34
N ALA A 173 -18.80 3.84 17.15
CA ALA A 173 -19.93 3.03 16.69
C ALA A 173 -21.08 3.92 16.16
N SER A 174 -21.78 3.45 15.13
CA SER A 174 -22.97 4.10 14.55
C SER A 174 -23.98 3.06 14.07
N ASP A 175 -25.17 3.48 13.67
CA ASP A 175 -26.20 2.57 13.16
C ASP A 175 -25.67 1.74 11.99
N GLY A 176 -25.55 0.42 12.19
CA GLY A 176 -25.04 -0.52 11.19
C GLY A 176 -23.51 -0.58 11.03
N ARG A 177 -22.72 0.13 11.85
CA ARG A 177 -21.24 0.05 11.84
C ARG A 177 -20.67 -0.01 13.26
N LYS A 178 -19.82 -1.00 13.51
CA LYS A 178 -19.07 -1.09 14.77
C LYS A 178 -18.04 0.03 14.86
N GLU A 179 -17.59 0.35 16.07
CA GLU A 179 -16.43 1.23 16.23
C GLU A 179 -15.20 0.64 15.52
N ASP A 180 -14.35 1.50 14.98
CA ASP A 180 -13.12 1.04 14.33
C ASP A 180 -12.16 0.46 15.38
N HIS A 181 -11.49 -0.63 15.05
CA HIS A 181 -10.56 -1.31 15.95
C HIS A 181 -9.32 -0.45 16.31
N SER A 182 -8.97 0.50 15.45
CA SER A 182 -7.88 1.46 15.65
C SER A 182 -8.05 2.69 14.76
N ASP A 183 -7.17 3.68 14.92
CA ASP A 183 -7.05 4.86 14.05
C ASP A 183 -5.72 4.85 13.26
N SER A 184 -5.08 3.68 13.12
CA SER A 184 -3.70 3.60 12.64
C SER A 184 -3.49 4.10 11.21
N ASP A 185 -4.48 3.96 10.34
CA ASP A 185 -4.42 4.47 8.96
C ASP A 185 -4.55 5.99 8.93
N LEU A 186 -5.46 6.55 9.72
CA LEU A 186 -5.61 7.99 9.87
C LEU A 186 -4.33 8.62 10.44
N GLN A 187 -3.71 8.00 11.44
CA GLN A 187 -2.47 8.50 12.03
C GLN A 187 -1.28 8.35 11.09
N PHE A 188 -1.23 7.29 10.28
CA PHE A 188 -0.23 7.13 9.24
C PHE A 188 -0.36 8.23 8.18
N ALA A 189 -1.56 8.47 7.65
CA ALA A 189 -1.83 9.53 6.68
C ALA A 189 -1.45 10.93 7.22
N ARG A 190 -1.80 11.21 8.48
CA ARG A 190 -1.41 12.45 9.18
C ARG A 190 0.11 12.60 9.35
N GLY A 191 0.80 11.51 9.70
CA GLY A 191 2.26 11.51 9.82
C GLY A 191 2.95 11.77 8.47
N LEU A 192 2.33 11.33 7.38
CA LEU A 192 2.82 11.58 6.03
C LEU A 192 2.49 13.00 5.54
N GLY A 193 1.39 13.60 6.00
CA GLY A 193 0.87 14.86 5.48
C GLY A 193 0.12 14.68 4.16
N VAL A 194 -0.55 13.53 3.97
CA VAL A 194 -1.37 13.20 2.80
C VAL A 194 -2.87 13.26 3.15
N GLU A 195 -3.74 13.42 2.15
CA GLU A 195 -5.20 13.37 2.37
C GLU A 195 -5.62 11.96 2.82
N PHE A 196 -6.49 11.85 3.83
CA PHE A 196 -7.01 10.57 4.31
C PHE A 196 -8.46 10.34 3.85
N LEU A 197 -8.73 9.16 3.31
CA LEU A 197 -10.06 8.71 2.88
C LEU A 197 -10.41 7.36 3.53
N THR A 198 -11.66 7.15 3.89
CA THR A 198 -12.15 5.81 4.25
C THR A 198 -12.67 5.09 3.01
N PRO A 199 -12.71 3.74 2.99
CA PRO A 199 -13.20 2.99 1.85
C PRO A 199 -14.61 3.42 1.43
N GLU A 200 -15.53 3.65 2.36
CA GLU A 200 -16.92 4.04 2.03
C GLU A 200 -17.03 5.43 1.42
N LYS A 201 -16.13 6.35 1.80
CA LYS A 201 -16.06 7.69 1.18
C LYS A 201 -15.43 7.64 -0.21
N ALA A 202 -14.45 6.76 -0.40
CA ALA A 202 -13.77 6.60 -1.68
C ALA A 202 -14.59 5.77 -2.69
N PHE A 203 -15.39 4.82 -2.18
CA PHE A 203 -16.14 3.85 -2.96
C PHE A 203 -17.64 3.99 -2.64
N VAL A 204 -18.31 4.95 -3.29
CA VAL A 204 -19.77 5.09 -3.19
C VAL A 204 -20.45 3.91 -3.88
N LYS A 205 -21.35 3.20 -3.19
CA LYS A 205 -22.18 2.15 -3.81
C LYS A 205 -23.08 2.77 -4.89
N GLY A 206 -22.82 2.46 -6.15
CA GLY A 206 -23.72 2.77 -7.27
C GLY A 206 -23.34 3.96 -8.15
N GLU A 207 -22.26 4.69 -7.84
CA GLU A 207 -21.73 5.74 -8.72
C GLU A 207 -20.26 5.48 -9.05
N SER A 208 -19.91 5.69 -10.33
CA SER A 208 -18.52 5.69 -10.79
C SER A 208 -17.72 6.71 -9.98
N ALA A 209 -16.66 6.25 -9.32
CA ALA A 209 -15.80 6.99 -8.40
C ALA A 209 -15.54 8.45 -8.79
N SER A 210 -16.18 9.40 -8.08
CA SER A 210 -16.03 10.84 -8.31
C SER A 210 -14.94 11.49 -7.44
N VAL A 211 -14.65 10.95 -6.26
CA VAL A 211 -13.70 11.55 -5.29
C VAL A 211 -12.22 11.30 -5.64
N LEU A 212 -11.91 10.17 -6.30
CA LEU A 212 -10.56 9.86 -6.75
C LEU A 212 -10.22 10.45 -8.13
N ALA A 213 -11.23 10.91 -8.88
CA ALA A 213 -11.07 11.49 -10.21
C ALA A 213 -10.87 13.02 -10.20
N ALA A 214 -11.20 13.69 -9.09
CA ALA A 214 -11.25 15.15 -8.99
C ALA A 214 -9.92 15.83 -8.56
N GLY A 215 -8.75 15.31 -8.94
CA GLY A 215 -7.44 15.88 -8.56
C GLY A 215 -6.32 15.66 -9.59
#